data_AF-A0A9X5XEG8-F1
#
_entry.id   AF-A0A9X5XEG8-F1
#
_cell.length_a   1.000
_cell.length_b   1.000
_cell.length_c   1.000
_cell.angle_alpha   90.00
_cell.angle_beta   90.00
_cell.angle_gamma   90.00
#
_symmetry.space_group_name_H-M   'P 1'
#
loop_
_entity.id
_entity.type
_entity.pdbx_description
1 polymer ?
#
loop_
_entity_poly.entity_id
_entity_poly.type
_entity_poly.pdbx_seq_one_letter_code
_entity_poly.pdbx_strand_id
1 'polypeptide(L)'
;RRCRCGVLHDQDDAELGTPLNPDTYDYEAAVLWNAHAGPLWRRFSTYLRREVAKRAGLSQRTFREHARVSFAKVAEYQKRGAVHFHAVIRIDGPEGGDTPPPAWATAELLTDAIRAAAAHVRMDGPVIDGRAHVFTFGRQLDVRTIRSADFDGGQELTERAVASYIAKYATKGAETATGALDRPLKFLAELAQLDISDHARQLIRTAWTLGARKELEDLRLRAWAHMLGFRGHFST
;
A
#
# COMPACT_ATOMS: atom_id res chain seq x y z
N ARG A 1 1.29 20.37 -14.99
CA ARG A 1 1.50 21.44 -13.97
C ARG A 1 2.99 21.75 -13.94
N ARG A 2 3.42 22.99 -13.71
CA ARG A 2 4.86 23.30 -13.54
C ARG A 2 5.40 22.55 -12.32
N CYS A 3 6.53 21.87 -12.47
CA CYS A 3 7.17 21.14 -11.39
C CYS A 3 7.81 22.12 -10.41
N ARG A 4 7.97 21.70 -9.14
CA ARG A 4 8.64 22.51 -8.11
C ARG A 4 10.13 22.73 -8.38
N CYS A 5 10.73 21.96 -9.29
CA CYS A 5 12.08 22.19 -9.80
C CYS A 5 12.18 23.39 -10.77
N GLY A 6 11.04 23.94 -11.24
CA GLY A 6 10.99 25.02 -12.23
C GLY A 6 10.84 24.55 -13.68
N VAL A 7 10.95 23.24 -13.96
CA VAL A 7 10.84 22.65 -15.31
C VAL A 7 9.42 22.11 -15.57
N LEU A 8 9.04 22.02 -16.85
CA LEU A 8 7.84 21.30 -17.28
C LEU A 8 8.24 19.88 -17.69
N HIS A 9 7.78 18.90 -16.95
CA HIS A 9 7.99 17.47 -17.26
C HIS A 9 6.75 16.90 -17.96
N ASP A 10 6.96 16.03 -18.93
CA ASP A 10 5.92 15.13 -19.44
C ASP A 10 5.66 13.98 -18.44
N GLN A 11 4.75 13.05 -18.75
CA GLN A 11 4.39 11.99 -17.81
C GLN A 11 5.46 10.91 -17.65
N ASP A 12 6.37 10.76 -18.61
CA ASP A 12 7.37 9.69 -18.68
C ASP A 12 8.79 10.18 -18.35
N ASP A 13 8.94 11.47 -18.10
CA ASP A 13 10.19 12.09 -17.67
C ASP A 13 10.82 11.36 -16.47
N ALA A 14 12.11 11.01 -16.62
CA ALA A 14 12.86 10.23 -15.65
C ALA A 14 13.05 10.95 -14.30
N GLU A 15 12.94 12.28 -14.27
CA GLU A 15 12.97 13.06 -13.03
C GLU A 15 11.65 12.95 -12.23
N LEU A 16 10.57 12.46 -12.85
CA LEU A 16 9.34 12.19 -12.11
C LEU A 16 9.48 10.95 -11.25
N GLY A 17 9.54 11.18 -9.94
CA GLY A 17 9.71 10.12 -8.94
C GLY A 17 11.01 10.25 -8.17
N THR A 18 11.97 11.05 -8.65
CA THR A 18 13.21 11.33 -7.93
C THR A 18 13.00 12.45 -6.90
N PRO A 19 13.77 12.47 -5.81
CA PRO A 19 13.87 13.64 -4.94
C PRO A 19 14.60 14.78 -5.65
N LEU A 20 14.09 16.01 -5.47
CA LEU A 20 14.71 17.23 -6.02
C LEU A 20 16.16 17.39 -5.56
N ASN A 21 16.44 16.98 -4.31
CA ASN A 21 17.78 16.87 -3.80
C ASN A 21 17.91 15.51 -3.08
N PRO A 22 18.60 14.53 -3.69
CA PRO A 22 18.85 13.22 -3.10
C PRO A 22 19.51 13.27 -1.72
N ASP A 23 20.44 14.20 -1.48
CA ASP A 23 21.19 14.28 -0.23
C ASP A 23 20.33 14.69 0.97
N THR A 24 19.16 15.29 0.70
CA THR A 24 18.20 15.71 1.72
C THR A 24 16.98 14.80 1.82
N TYR A 25 16.88 13.78 0.96
CA TYR A 25 15.76 12.86 0.99
C TYR A 25 15.90 11.84 2.12
N ASP A 26 14.81 11.63 2.86
CA ASP A 26 14.78 10.71 3.98
C ASP A 26 14.59 9.26 3.50
N TYR A 27 15.68 8.68 2.95
CA TYR A 27 15.69 7.30 2.47
C TYR A 27 15.43 6.28 3.58
N GLU A 28 15.88 6.57 4.81
CA GLU A 28 15.64 5.71 5.96
C GLU A 28 14.14 5.60 6.24
N ALA A 29 13.45 6.74 6.40
CA ALA A 29 12.02 6.73 6.63
C ALA A 29 11.24 6.12 5.46
N ALA A 30 11.70 6.31 4.21
CA ALA A 30 11.07 5.73 3.03
C ALA A 30 11.15 4.19 3.01
N VAL A 31 12.33 3.62 3.30
CA VAL A 31 12.50 2.16 3.39
C VAL A 31 11.71 1.59 4.57
N LEU A 32 11.74 2.25 5.72
CA LEU A 32 10.98 1.81 6.88
C LEU A 32 9.47 1.91 6.63
N TRP A 33 8.99 2.94 5.92
CA TRP A 33 7.60 3.02 5.47
C TRP A 33 7.21 1.78 4.67
N ASN A 34 8.01 1.41 3.66
CA ASN A 34 7.77 0.22 2.85
C ASN A 34 7.73 -1.06 3.71
N ALA A 35 8.69 -1.23 4.62
CA ALA A 35 8.72 -2.37 5.53
C ALA A 35 7.48 -2.47 6.44
N HIS A 36 6.89 -1.33 6.81
CA HIS A 36 5.73 -1.26 7.69
C HIS A 36 4.39 -1.16 6.95
N ALA A 37 4.37 -1.06 5.62
CA ALA A 37 3.15 -0.92 4.84
C ALA A 37 2.16 -2.10 5.03
N GLY A 38 2.67 -3.33 5.06
CA GLY A 38 1.87 -4.53 5.33
C GLY A 38 1.25 -4.55 6.74
N PRO A 39 2.06 -4.38 7.80
CA PRO A 39 1.57 -4.19 9.16
C PRO A 39 0.56 -3.03 9.30
N LEU A 40 0.80 -1.89 8.65
CA LEU A 40 -0.11 -0.73 8.64
C LEU A 40 -1.46 -1.09 8.01
N TRP A 41 -1.46 -1.81 6.89
CA TRP A 41 -2.67 -2.35 6.27
C TRP A 41 -3.44 -3.27 7.22
N ARG A 42 -2.75 -4.20 7.90
CA ARG A 42 -3.38 -5.11 8.87
C ARG A 42 -4.09 -4.32 9.99
N ARG A 43 -3.45 -3.26 10.47
CA ARG A 43 -4.05 -2.35 11.45
C ARG A 43 -5.26 -1.64 10.86
N PHE A 44 -5.17 -1.11 9.65
CA PHE A 44 -6.31 -0.54 8.93
C PHE A 44 -7.49 -1.49 8.82
N SER A 45 -7.29 -2.72 8.37
CA SER A 45 -8.38 -3.70 8.28
C SER A 45 -9.01 -4.01 9.64
N THR A 46 -8.25 -3.89 10.73
CA THR A 46 -8.78 -4.05 12.10
C THR A 46 -9.66 -2.86 12.49
N TYR A 47 -9.18 -1.63 12.26
CA TYR A 47 -9.95 -0.41 12.54
C TYR A 47 -11.19 -0.30 11.66
N LEU A 48 -11.09 -0.67 10.38
CA LEU A 48 -12.22 -0.66 9.46
C LEU A 48 -13.37 -1.54 9.99
N ARG A 49 -13.09 -2.77 10.44
CA ARG A 49 -14.12 -3.64 11.04
C ARG A 49 -14.75 -3.03 12.29
N ARG A 50 -13.97 -2.31 13.11
CA ARG A 50 -14.46 -1.59 14.28
C ARG A 50 -15.38 -0.43 13.88
N GLU A 51 -14.96 0.35 12.90
CA GLU A 51 -15.69 1.52 12.42
C GLU A 51 -17.02 1.14 11.74
N VAL A 52 -17.06 0.01 11.01
CA VAL A 52 -18.31 -0.53 10.43
C VAL A 52 -19.23 -1.03 11.55
N ALA A 53 -18.74 -1.87 12.48
CA ALA A 53 -19.55 -2.39 13.58
C ALA A 53 -20.16 -1.26 14.43
N LYS A 54 -19.35 -0.25 14.78
CA LYS A 54 -19.78 0.94 15.51
C LYS A 54 -20.91 1.68 14.79
N ARG A 55 -20.79 1.90 13.48
CA ARG A 55 -21.81 2.59 12.67
C ARG A 55 -23.09 1.77 12.51
N ALA A 56 -22.98 0.45 12.52
CA ALA A 56 -24.13 -0.45 12.55
C ALA A 56 -24.81 -0.52 13.93
N GLY A 57 -24.28 0.16 14.96
CA GLY A 57 -24.78 0.05 16.34
C GLY A 57 -24.47 -1.30 16.99
N LEU A 58 -23.49 -2.04 16.48
CA LEU A 58 -23.16 -3.41 16.89
C LEU A 58 -21.82 -3.48 17.62
N SER A 59 -21.72 -4.44 18.55
CA SER A 59 -20.42 -4.89 19.04
C SER A 59 -19.65 -5.63 17.93
N GLN A 60 -18.32 -5.69 18.01
CA GLN A 60 -17.52 -6.48 17.06
C GLN A 60 -17.84 -7.98 17.09
N ARG A 61 -18.34 -8.49 18.23
CA ARG A 61 -18.76 -9.90 18.36
C ARG A 61 -20.05 -10.12 17.58
N THR A 62 -21.07 -9.32 17.88
CA THR A 62 -22.39 -9.37 17.22
C THR A 62 -22.27 -9.09 15.73
N PHE A 63 -21.39 -8.17 15.31
CA PHE A 63 -21.18 -7.85 13.90
C PHE A 63 -20.96 -9.10 13.03
N ARG A 64 -20.20 -10.10 13.52
CA ARG A 64 -19.88 -11.32 12.76
C ARG A 64 -21.09 -12.20 12.48
N GLU A 65 -22.15 -12.05 13.25
CA GLU A 65 -23.41 -12.78 13.08
C GLU A 65 -24.31 -12.11 12.02
N HIS A 66 -24.01 -10.85 11.64
CA HIS A 66 -24.81 -10.07 10.69
C HIS A 66 -24.11 -9.76 9.38
N ALA A 67 -22.78 -9.59 9.39
CA ALA A 67 -22.04 -9.14 8.22
C ALA A 67 -20.55 -9.48 8.29
N ARG A 68 -19.91 -9.46 7.12
CA ARG A 68 -18.46 -9.60 6.99
C ARG A 68 -17.87 -8.45 6.19
N VAL A 69 -16.76 -7.89 6.66
CA VAL A 69 -15.94 -6.98 5.84
C VAL A 69 -14.92 -7.81 5.06
N SER A 70 -15.07 -7.82 3.75
CA SER A 70 -14.20 -8.51 2.80
C SER A 70 -13.42 -7.50 1.97
N PHE A 71 -12.21 -7.88 1.54
CA PHE A 71 -11.43 -7.04 0.65
C PHE A 71 -10.49 -7.87 -0.23
N ALA A 72 -10.25 -7.36 -1.42
CA ALA A 72 -9.10 -7.69 -2.24
C ALA A 72 -8.20 -6.45 -2.32
N LYS A 73 -6.88 -6.64 -2.32
CA LYS A 73 -5.93 -5.53 -2.39
C LYS A 73 -4.70 -5.90 -3.21
N VAL A 74 -4.14 -4.90 -3.85
CA VAL A 74 -2.84 -4.94 -4.52
C VAL A 74 -1.96 -3.85 -3.94
N ALA A 75 -0.68 -4.17 -3.75
CA ALA A 75 0.35 -3.21 -3.41
C ALA A 75 1.04 -2.76 -4.69
N GLU A 76 1.31 -1.47 -4.80
CA GLU A 76 1.97 -0.82 -5.93
C GLU A 76 3.02 0.18 -5.45
N TYR A 77 4.03 0.46 -6.26
CA TYR A 77 4.98 1.52 -5.97
C TYR A 77 4.51 2.79 -6.63
N GLN A 78 4.54 3.90 -5.88
CA GLN A 78 4.54 5.20 -6.52
C GLN A 78 5.85 5.33 -7.32
N LYS A 79 5.93 6.24 -8.31
CA LYS A 79 7.19 6.50 -9.03
C LYS A 79 8.40 6.79 -8.12
N ARG A 80 8.15 7.23 -6.89
CA ARG A 80 9.15 7.49 -5.82
C ARG A 80 9.48 6.26 -4.95
N GLY A 81 9.04 5.06 -5.33
CA GLY A 81 9.33 3.82 -4.61
C GLY A 81 8.57 3.62 -3.29
N ALA A 82 7.66 4.51 -2.92
CA ALA A 82 6.80 4.33 -1.75
C ALA A 82 5.63 3.39 -2.06
N VAL A 83 5.38 2.40 -1.21
CA VAL A 83 4.24 1.50 -1.34
C VAL A 83 2.92 2.27 -1.17
N HIS A 84 1.99 2.05 -2.08
CA HIS A 84 0.59 2.43 -2.00
C HIS A 84 -0.32 1.22 -2.28
N PHE A 85 -1.58 1.29 -1.86
CA PHE A 85 -2.52 0.18 -2.01
C PHE A 85 -3.73 0.56 -2.85
N HIS A 86 -4.08 -0.32 -3.77
CA HIS A 86 -5.40 -0.37 -4.40
C HIS A 86 -6.21 -1.46 -3.72
N ALA A 87 -7.46 -1.17 -3.36
CA ALA A 87 -8.31 -2.15 -2.70
C ALA A 87 -9.77 -2.01 -3.09
N VAL A 88 -10.42 -3.16 -3.30
CA VAL A 88 -11.87 -3.28 -3.34
C VAL A 88 -12.32 -3.83 -2.00
N ILE A 89 -13.20 -3.10 -1.33
CA ILE A 89 -13.68 -3.43 0.01
C ILE A 89 -15.20 -3.55 -0.08
N ARG A 90 -15.76 -4.60 0.53
CA ARG A 90 -17.19 -4.89 0.51
C ARG A 90 -17.67 -5.26 1.92
N ILE A 91 -18.94 -4.96 2.19
CA ILE A 91 -19.68 -5.54 3.29
C ILE A 91 -20.56 -6.63 2.68
N ASP A 92 -20.40 -7.85 3.17
CA ASP A 92 -21.16 -9.03 2.79
C ASP A 92 -22.16 -9.41 3.89
N GLY A 93 -23.09 -10.31 3.60
CA GLY A 93 -23.85 -11.00 4.63
C GLY A 93 -22.95 -11.90 5.51
N PRO A 94 -23.51 -12.52 6.56
CA PRO A 94 -22.73 -13.21 7.59
C PRO A 94 -21.99 -14.45 7.07
N GLU A 95 -22.51 -15.10 6.02
CA GLU A 95 -21.88 -16.28 5.41
C GLU A 95 -20.89 -15.92 4.29
N GLY A 96 -20.82 -14.64 3.91
CA GLY A 96 -19.90 -14.14 2.89
C GLY A 96 -20.60 -13.64 1.62
N GLY A 97 -19.84 -13.59 0.53
CA GLY A 97 -20.20 -12.86 -0.70
C GLY A 97 -21.47 -13.33 -1.41
N ASP A 98 -21.92 -14.55 -1.13
CA ASP A 98 -23.13 -15.13 -1.72
C ASP A 98 -24.40 -14.79 -0.90
N THR A 99 -24.24 -14.17 0.27
CA THR A 99 -25.35 -13.71 1.10
C THR A 99 -25.50 -12.20 1.03
N PRO A 100 -26.74 -11.69 0.86
CA PRO A 100 -26.97 -10.26 0.73
C PRO A 100 -26.54 -9.54 2.01
N PRO A 101 -25.94 -8.34 1.90
CA PRO A 101 -25.57 -7.57 3.06
C PRO A 101 -26.83 -7.02 3.75
N PRO A 102 -26.76 -6.74 5.06
CA PRO A 102 -27.87 -6.10 5.78
C PRO A 102 -28.25 -4.73 5.18
N ALA A 103 -29.50 -4.29 5.37
CA ALA A 103 -30.00 -3.03 4.80
C ALA A 103 -29.22 -1.77 5.24
N TRP A 104 -28.58 -1.81 6.42
CA TRP A 104 -27.73 -0.71 6.91
C TRP A 104 -26.36 -0.64 6.22
N ALA A 105 -25.93 -1.68 5.51
CA ALA A 105 -24.60 -1.79 4.90
C ALA A 105 -24.50 -1.00 3.58
N THR A 106 -24.63 0.32 3.67
CA THR A 106 -24.59 1.21 2.51
C THR A 106 -23.16 1.56 2.10
N ALA A 107 -23.01 2.03 0.85
CA ALA A 107 -21.73 2.51 0.34
C ALA A 107 -21.24 3.75 1.10
N GLU A 108 -22.16 4.60 1.56
CA GLU A 108 -21.87 5.77 2.38
C GLU A 108 -21.29 5.35 3.74
N LEU A 109 -21.92 4.38 4.42
CA LEU A 109 -21.42 3.86 5.69
C LEU A 109 -20.01 3.29 5.54
N LEU A 110 -19.78 2.50 4.48
CA LEU A 110 -18.47 1.92 4.21
C LEU A 110 -17.43 3.01 3.88
N THR A 111 -17.80 4.02 3.10
CA THR A 111 -16.93 5.17 2.77
C THR A 111 -16.49 5.90 4.03
N ASP A 112 -17.42 6.21 4.92
CA ASP A 112 -17.13 6.88 6.18
C ASP A 112 -16.28 6.03 7.11
N ALA A 113 -16.53 4.71 7.15
CA ALA A 113 -15.72 3.77 7.93
C ALA A 113 -14.29 3.68 7.40
N ILE A 114 -14.09 3.67 6.07
CA ILE A 114 -12.76 3.69 5.44
C ILE A 114 -12.01 4.97 5.80
N ARG A 115 -12.64 6.14 5.65
CA ARG A 115 -12.02 7.44 5.98
C ARG A 115 -11.62 7.51 7.45
N ALA A 116 -12.52 7.10 8.35
CA ALA A 116 -12.24 7.09 9.79
C ALA A 116 -11.10 6.12 10.15
N ALA A 117 -11.15 4.89 9.63
CA ALA A 117 -10.11 3.90 9.87
C ALA A 117 -8.74 4.37 9.35
N ALA A 118 -8.67 4.90 8.13
CA ALA A 118 -7.43 5.42 7.56
C ALA A 118 -6.85 6.58 8.38
N ALA A 119 -7.70 7.49 8.87
CA ALA A 119 -7.28 8.61 9.71
C ALA A 119 -6.77 8.20 11.10
N HIS A 120 -7.26 7.08 11.65
CA HIS A 120 -6.91 6.61 12.99
C HIS A 120 -5.70 5.67 13.02
N VAL A 121 -5.35 5.07 11.88
CA VAL A 121 -4.27 4.10 11.81
C VAL A 121 -2.93 4.79 12.00
N ARG A 122 -2.29 4.43 13.10
CA ARG A 122 -0.93 4.81 13.45
C ARG A 122 -0.16 3.57 13.88
N MET A 123 1.08 3.49 13.47
CA MET A 123 2.03 2.46 13.88
C MET A 123 3.30 3.12 14.36
N ASP A 124 3.74 2.79 15.56
CA ASP A 124 5.08 3.16 16.01
C ASP A 124 6.09 2.22 15.34
N GLY A 125 7.18 2.80 14.85
CA GLY A 125 8.29 2.12 14.21
C GLY A 125 9.52 2.05 15.12
N PRO A 126 10.67 1.61 14.58
CA PRO A 126 11.91 1.55 15.34
C PRO A 126 12.43 2.94 15.73
N VAL A 127 13.23 2.97 16.79
CA VAL A 127 14.07 4.12 17.14
C VAL A 127 15.45 3.87 16.54
N ILE A 128 15.89 4.73 15.63
CA ILE A 128 17.22 4.62 14.99
C ILE A 128 17.98 5.89 15.31
N ASP A 129 19.18 5.75 15.87
CA ASP A 129 20.08 6.86 16.21
C ASP A 129 19.37 8.00 17.00
N GLY A 130 18.48 7.60 17.93
CA GLY A 130 17.70 8.51 18.78
C GLY A 130 16.42 9.06 18.15
N ARG A 131 16.13 8.75 16.88
CA ARG A 131 14.92 9.18 16.17
C ARG A 131 13.83 8.10 16.20
N ALA A 132 12.71 8.39 16.84
CA ALA A 132 11.53 7.53 16.81
C ALA A 132 10.76 7.67 15.50
N HIS A 133 10.44 6.54 14.87
CA HIS A 133 9.65 6.49 13.64
C HIS A 133 8.17 6.24 13.92
N VAL A 134 7.31 6.80 13.07
CA VAL A 134 5.86 6.63 13.13
C VAL A 134 5.32 6.57 11.71
N PHE A 135 4.42 5.62 11.46
CA PHE A 135 3.80 5.43 10.15
C PHE A 135 2.28 5.63 10.24
N THR A 136 1.75 6.46 9.35
CA THR A 136 0.32 6.73 9.15
C THR A 136 0.04 6.80 7.65
N PHE A 137 -1.20 6.54 7.21
CA PHE A 137 -1.55 6.85 5.82
C PHE A 137 -1.39 8.34 5.54
N GLY A 138 -0.92 8.66 4.33
CA GLY A 138 -0.83 10.02 3.84
C GLY A 138 -2.21 10.62 3.54
N ARG A 139 -2.24 11.85 3.04
CA ARG A 139 -3.48 12.56 2.68
C ARG A 139 -4.14 12.06 1.38
N GLN A 140 -3.45 11.23 0.62
CA GLN A 140 -3.92 10.70 -0.66
C GLN A 140 -4.78 9.46 -0.41
N LEU A 141 -6.08 9.69 -0.23
CA LEU A 141 -7.10 8.64 -0.12
C LEU A 141 -8.24 8.97 -1.09
N ASP A 142 -8.41 8.14 -2.11
CA ASP A 142 -9.53 8.19 -3.04
C ASP A 142 -10.45 7.00 -2.78
N VAL A 143 -11.74 7.27 -2.53
CA VAL A 143 -12.75 6.24 -2.26
C VAL A 143 -13.89 6.48 -3.23
N ARG A 144 -14.18 5.47 -4.04
CA ARG A 144 -15.25 5.51 -5.04
C ARG A 144 -16.11 4.27 -4.88
N THR A 145 -17.42 4.48 -4.94
CA THR A 145 -18.39 3.39 -4.98
C THR A 145 -18.28 2.68 -6.33
N ILE A 146 -18.13 1.37 -6.29
CA ILE A 146 -18.14 0.52 -7.49
C ILE A 146 -19.54 -0.09 -7.59
N ARG A 147 -20.23 0.18 -8.69
CA ARG A 147 -21.57 -0.34 -9.01
C ARG A 147 -21.43 -1.52 -9.94
N SER A 148 -22.42 -2.42 -9.98
CA SER A 148 -22.41 -3.57 -10.90
C SER A 148 -22.29 -3.17 -12.37
N ALA A 149 -22.78 -1.98 -12.74
CA ALA A 149 -22.63 -1.42 -14.09
C ALA A 149 -21.18 -1.04 -14.46
N ASP A 150 -20.29 -0.91 -13.47
CA ASP A 150 -18.87 -0.61 -13.67
C ASP A 150 -18.05 -1.86 -14.04
N PHE A 151 -18.67 -3.05 -13.99
CA PHE A 151 -18.10 -4.31 -14.44
C PHE A 151 -18.60 -4.65 -15.85
N ASP A 152 -17.69 -5.05 -16.74
CA ASP A 152 -18.02 -5.36 -18.13
C ASP A 152 -19.07 -6.50 -18.20
N GLY A 153 -20.19 -6.24 -18.88
CA GLY A 153 -21.18 -7.27 -19.22
C GLY A 153 -22.24 -7.59 -18.17
N GLY A 154 -22.41 -6.77 -17.12
CA GLY A 154 -23.45 -7.00 -16.11
C GLY A 154 -23.27 -8.30 -15.31
N GLN A 155 -22.03 -8.82 -15.27
CA GLN A 155 -21.67 -10.03 -14.55
C GLN A 155 -21.95 -9.87 -13.04
N GLU A 156 -22.33 -10.97 -12.40
CA GLU A 156 -22.29 -11.06 -10.94
C GLU A 156 -20.90 -10.65 -10.43
N LEU A 157 -20.89 -10.01 -9.25
CA LEU A 157 -19.70 -9.44 -8.62
C LEU A 157 -18.83 -10.57 -8.03
N THR A 158 -18.24 -11.37 -8.92
CA THR A 158 -17.37 -12.51 -8.63
C THR A 158 -15.99 -12.05 -8.16
N GLU A 159 -15.27 -12.89 -7.41
CA GLU A 159 -13.88 -12.63 -7.02
C GLU A 159 -12.98 -12.36 -8.23
N ARG A 160 -13.22 -13.04 -9.36
CA ARG A 160 -12.51 -12.84 -10.62
C ARG A 160 -12.78 -11.46 -11.22
N ALA A 161 -14.02 -10.99 -11.18
CA ALA A 161 -14.37 -9.64 -11.63
C ALA A 161 -13.70 -8.56 -10.77
N VAL A 162 -13.65 -8.77 -9.45
CA VAL A 162 -12.94 -7.88 -8.51
C VAL A 162 -11.43 -7.86 -8.78
N ALA A 163 -10.81 -9.02 -9.02
CA ALA A 163 -9.40 -9.11 -9.36
C ALA A 163 -9.09 -8.38 -10.68
N SER A 164 -9.89 -8.60 -11.73
CA SER A 164 -9.77 -7.90 -13.01
C SER A 164 -9.96 -6.38 -12.85
N TYR A 165 -10.92 -5.96 -12.03
CA TYR A 165 -11.14 -4.54 -11.75
C TYR A 165 -9.92 -3.92 -11.06
N ILE A 166 -9.38 -4.55 -10.02
CA ILE A 166 -8.17 -4.06 -9.36
C ILE A 166 -7.01 -4.00 -10.35
N ALA A 167 -6.85 -5.00 -11.21
CA ALA A 167 -5.81 -5.02 -12.24
C ALA A 167 -5.92 -3.87 -13.26
N LYS A 168 -7.12 -3.34 -13.53
CA LYS A 168 -7.29 -2.14 -14.39
C LYS A 168 -6.68 -0.88 -13.77
N TYR A 169 -6.65 -0.82 -12.43
CA TYR A 169 -6.07 0.30 -11.69
C TYR A 169 -4.65 0.02 -11.21
N ALA A 170 -4.16 -1.19 -11.47
CA ALA A 170 -2.80 -1.56 -11.21
C ALA A 170 -1.90 -1.03 -12.34
N THR A 171 -0.97 -0.13 -12.02
CA THR A 171 -0.04 0.46 -12.97
C THR A 171 1.17 -0.45 -13.16
N LYS A 172 1.17 -1.23 -14.24
CA LYS A 172 2.29 -2.10 -14.67
C LYS A 172 3.63 -1.38 -14.91
N GLY A 173 3.68 -0.05 -14.89
CA GLY A 173 4.86 0.74 -15.25
C GLY A 173 5.72 1.22 -14.08
N ALA A 174 5.23 1.16 -12.84
CA ALA A 174 6.00 1.69 -11.70
C ALA A 174 7.17 0.78 -11.29
N GLU A 175 7.07 -0.52 -11.55
CA GLU A 175 8.10 -1.51 -11.21
C GLU A 175 9.37 -1.28 -12.03
N THR A 176 9.23 -0.96 -13.32
CA THR A 176 10.35 -0.64 -14.23
C THR A 176 11.09 0.63 -13.81
N ALA A 177 10.37 1.66 -13.33
CA ALA A 177 10.97 2.93 -12.93
C ALA A 177 11.57 2.90 -11.51
N THR A 178 11.02 2.08 -10.61
CA THR A 178 11.45 1.98 -9.21
C THR A 178 12.50 0.90 -8.96
N GLY A 179 12.80 0.07 -9.97
CA GLY A 179 13.86 -0.92 -9.92
C GLY A 179 13.60 -2.06 -8.92
N ALA A 180 12.32 -2.38 -8.66
CA ALA A 180 11.97 -3.59 -7.93
C ALA A 180 12.43 -4.79 -8.78
N LEU A 181 13.43 -5.53 -8.28
CA LEU A 181 14.04 -6.62 -9.05
C LEU A 181 13.23 -7.90 -8.84
N ASP A 182 13.25 -8.80 -9.82
CA ASP A 182 12.55 -10.09 -9.71
C ASP A 182 13.16 -11.05 -8.69
N ARG A 183 14.35 -10.74 -8.18
CA ARG A 183 15.08 -11.60 -7.26
C ARG A 183 15.81 -10.86 -6.14
N PRO A 184 16.00 -11.50 -4.98
CA PRO A 184 16.90 -11.02 -3.94
C PRO A 184 18.32 -10.77 -4.44
N LEU A 185 18.95 -9.74 -3.88
CA LEU A 185 20.37 -9.49 -4.02
C LEU A 185 21.16 -10.45 -3.13
N LYS A 186 22.21 -11.06 -3.69
CA LYS A 186 23.21 -11.83 -2.96
C LYS A 186 24.27 -10.89 -2.38
N PHE A 187 24.68 -9.88 -3.15
CA PHE A 187 25.69 -8.90 -2.77
C PHE A 187 25.32 -7.51 -3.28
N LEU A 188 25.67 -6.48 -2.50
CA LEU A 188 25.39 -5.08 -2.88
C LEU A 188 26.11 -4.64 -4.16
N ALA A 189 27.24 -5.28 -4.50
CA ALA A 189 28.00 -5.00 -5.71
C ALA A 189 27.22 -5.29 -7.01
N GLU A 190 26.18 -6.14 -6.95
CA GLU A 190 25.31 -6.43 -8.10
C GLU A 190 24.62 -5.16 -8.65
N LEU A 191 24.43 -4.13 -7.82
CA LEU A 191 23.80 -2.86 -8.22
C LEU A 191 24.52 -2.12 -9.35
N ALA A 192 25.82 -2.38 -9.54
CA ALA A 192 26.60 -1.75 -10.60
C ALA A 192 26.22 -2.24 -12.01
N GLN A 193 25.57 -3.41 -12.10
CA GLN A 193 25.19 -4.05 -13.36
C GLN A 193 23.70 -3.87 -13.71
N LEU A 194 22.95 -3.18 -12.86
CA LEU A 194 21.51 -3.01 -13.02
C LEU A 194 21.20 -1.65 -13.65
N ASP A 195 20.38 -1.69 -14.69
CA ASP A 195 19.78 -0.52 -15.31
C ASP A 195 18.61 -0.02 -14.47
N ILE A 196 18.93 0.72 -13.41
CA ILE A 196 17.97 1.32 -12.48
C ILE A 196 18.37 2.77 -12.20
N SER A 197 17.37 3.58 -11.85
CA SER A 197 17.57 4.97 -11.43
C SER A 197 18.47 5.07 -10.20
N ASP A 198 19.19 6.19 -10.06
CA ASP A 198 19.99 6.45 -8.87
C ASP A 198 19.15 6.50 -7.60
N HIS A 199 17.91 6.97 -7.71
CA HIS A 199 16.96 6.97 -6.60
C HIS A 199 16.64 5.54 -6.12
N ALA A 200 16.32 4.63 -7.05
CA ALA A 200 16.10 3.21 -6.73
C ALA A 200 17.36 2.58 -6.13
N ARG A 201 18.53 2.82 -6.74
CA ARG A 201 19.82 2.35 -6.23
C ARG A 201 20.07 2.79 -4.79
N GLN A 202 19.72 4.03 -4.45
CA GLN A 202 19.87 4.57 -3.10
C GLN A 202 18.87 3.98 -2.10
N LEU A 203 17.61 3.73 -2.49
CA LEU A 203 16.64 3.00 -1.66
C LEU A 203 17.13 1.58 -1.37
N ILE A 204 17.63 0.86 -2.37
CA ILE A 204 18.16 -0.50 -2.20
C ILE A 204 19.39 -0.51 -1.29
N ARG A 205 20.34 0.41 -1.49
CA ARG A 205 21.50 0.57 -0.59
C ARG A 205 21.07 0.86 0.84
N THR A 206 20.08 1.73 1.02
CA THR A 206 19.55 2.06 2.34
C THR A 206 18.92 0.85 3.02
N ALA A 207 18.07 0.10 2.32
CA ALA A 207 17.48 -1.13 2.83
C ALA A 207 18.55 -2.19 3.19
N TRP A 208 19.59 -2.31 2.37
CA TRP A 208 20.70 -3.21 2.64
C TRP A 208 21.51 -2.82 3.89
N THR A 209 21.76 -1.53 4.07
CA THR A 209 22.47 -0.97 5.23
C THR A 209 21.65 -1.10 6.50
N LEU A 210 20.37 -0.72 6.46
CA LEU A 210 19.45 -0.89 7.60
C LEU A 210 19.30 -2.35 7.99
N GLY A 211 19.23 -3.27 7.01
CA GLY A 211 19.17 -4.71 7.30
C GLY A 211 20.46 -5.31 7.86
N ALA A 212 21.53 -4.52 8.05
CA ALA A 212 22.71 -4.91 8.82
C ALA A 212 22.55 -4.68 10.32
N ARG A 213 21.59 -3.85 10.72
CA ARG A 213 21.35 -3.46 12.12
C ARG A 213 20.60 -4.58 12.84
N LYS A 214 21.11 -5.00 14.00
CA LYS A 214 20.55 -6.13 14.76
C LYS A 214 19.17 -5.79 15.31
N GLU A 215 18.95 -4.54 15.68
CA GLU A 215 17.69 -4.00 16.17
C GLU A 215 16.56 -3.99 15.11
N LEU A 216 16.88 -4.24 13.83
CA LEU A 216 15.93 -4.30 12.71
C LEU A 216 15.85 -5.69 12.06
N GLU A 217 16.38 -6.73 12.72
CA GLU A 217 16.50 -8.08 12.15
C GLU A 217 15.14 -8.68 11.74
N ASP A 218 14.09 -8.40 12.50
CA ASP A 218 12.72 -8.86 12.28
C ASP A 218 12.11 -8.33 10.96
N LEU A 219 12.55 -7.15 10.52
CA LEU A 219 12.14 -6.53 9.25
C LEU A 219 12.77 -7.23 8.03
N ARG A 220 13.87 -7.96 8.22
CA ARG A 220 14.59 -8.70 7.16
C ARG A 220 14.96 -7.83 5.93
N LEU A 221 15.32 -6.57 6.15
CA LEU A 221 15.46 -5.57 5.08
C LEU A 221 16.46 -5.94 3.98
N ARG A 222 17.55 -6.66 4.30
CA ARG A 222 18.51 -7.15 3.28
C ARG A 222 17.86 -8.16 2.32
N ALA A 223 17.08 -9.10 2.86
CA ALA A 223 16.39 -10.10 2.05
C ALA A 223 15.38 -9.44 1.09
N TRP A 224 14.81 -8.31 1.49
CA TRP A 224 13.80 -7.55 0.74
C TRP A 224 14.34 -6.25 0.13
N ALA A 225 15.66 -6.06 0.07
CA ALA A 225 16.25 -4.82 -0.43
C ALA A 225 15.93 -4.62 -1.92
N HIS A 226 15.87 -5.72 -2.68
CA HIS A 226 15.41 -5.76 -4.07
C HIS A 226 13.96 -5.30 -4.26
N MET A 227 13.14 -5.36 -3.20
CA MET A 227 11.77 -4.85 -3.12
C MET A 227 11.70 -3.58 -2.26
N LEU A 228 12.76 -2.78 -2.23
CA LEU A 228 12.81 -1.49 -1.51
C LEU A 228 12.39 -1.58 -0.02
N GLY A 229 12.59 -2.76 0.61
CA GLY A 229 12.21 -3.05 1.99
C GLY A 229 10.80 -3.62 2.19
N PHE A 230 9.95 -3.70 1.17
CA PHE A 230 8.59 -4.25 1.29
C PHE A 230 8.58 -5.78 1.34
N ARG A 231 7.94 -6.34 2.38
CA ARG A 231 7.78 -7.79 2.60
C ARG A 231 6.36 -8.26 2.26
N GLY A 232 5.99 -8.18 0.98
CA GLY A 232 4.68 -8.63 0.50
C GLY A 232 4.68 -8.91 -1.00
N HIS A 233 3.61 -9.51 -1.49
CA HIS A 233 3.42 -9.76 -2.92
C HIS A 233 2.93 -8.49 -3.61
N PHE A 234 3.49 -8.22 -4.79
CA PHE A 234 3.07 -7.20 -5.73
C PHE A 234 2.26 -7.83 -6.87
N SER A 235 1.45 -7.01 -7.55
CA SER A 235 0.82 -7.44 -8.80
C SER A 235 1.65 -6.93 -9.97
N THR A 236 2.38 -7.84 -10.61
CA THR A 236 2.95 -7.64 -11.95
C THR A 236 1.87 -7.73 -13.03
#